data_AF-A0A6N2V5G7-F1
#
_entry.id   AF-A0A6N2V5G7-F1
#
_cell.length_a   1.000
_cell.length_b   1.000
_cell.length_c   1.000
_cell.angle_alpha   90.00
_cell.angle_beta   90.00
_cell.angle_gamma   90.00
#
_symmetry.space_group_name_H-M   'P 1'
#
loop_
_entity.id
_entity.type
_entity.pdbx_description
1 polymer ?
#
loop_
_entity_poly.entity_id
_entity_poly.type
_entity_poly.pdbx_seq_one_letter_code
_entity_poly.pdbx_strand_id
1 'polypeptide(L)'
;MKKALAVCLALFLLAGCSGTGRSSSQESSASAGSQGEILSREEPREELPSMDERQQEYAEKYLSPLAYSGFFWREYTGDPAQLGKKLDEEGNVVGSDLLFMLFEDSFTQEEREELYAQYPDGIYPQEAVEEPLISHFGWTAEQIRSQLSESYDPQAGTYRYLGGRGGGPVYYVVTGSSAQGDILTLDYEVYGLGGGEDLEDYLLNIQAQLTIQVDGEDFVYQANHIQWERPDPTARDN
;
A
#
# COMPACT_ATOMS: atom_id res chain seq x y z
N MET A 1 -2.49 26.34 27.61
CA MET A 1 -3.66 25.88 26.83
C MET A 1 -3.47 26.28 25.37
N LYS A 2 -2.85 25.43 24.57
CA LYS A 2 -2.71 25.62 23.12
C LYS A 2 -3.16 24.32 22.45
N LYS A 3 -4.10 24.46 21.53
CA LYS A 3 -4.82 23.38 20.84
C LYS A 3 -3.97 22.89 19.66
N ALA A 4 -3.89 21.58 19.51
CA ALA A 4 -3.28 20.91 18.37
C ALA A 4 -4.04 21.24 17.08
N LEU A 5 -3.26 21.46 16.01
CA LEU A 5 -3.75 21.74 14.66
C LEU A 5 -3.51 20.48 13.83
N ALA A 6 -4.57 19.80 13.43
CA ALA A 6 -4.51 18.72 12.46
C ALA A 6 -4.24 19.31 11.07
N VAL A 7 -3.21 18.80 10.38
CA VAL A 7 -2.89 19.19 9.01
C VAL A 7 -3.53 18.19 8.06
N CYS A 8 -4.64 18.58 7.43
CA CYS A 8 -5.16 17.92 6.23
C CYS A 8 -4.62 18.67 5.01
N LEU A 9 -3.83 18.02 4.16
CA LEU A 9 -3.49 18.57 2.85
C LEU A 9 -4.51 18.06 1.82
N ALA A 10 -5.43 18.93 1.42
CA ALA A 10 -6.28 18.76 0.26
C ALA A 10 -5.96 19.89 -0.73
N LEU A 11 -5.65 19.54 -1.98
CA LEU A 11 -5.49 20.49 -3.07
C LEU A 11 -6.53 20.19 -4.16
N PHE A 12 -7.55 21.04 -4.20
CA PHE A 12 -8.42 21.25 -5.36
C PHE A 12 -8.06 22.59 -6.00
N LEU A 13 -7.94 22.65 -7.32
CA LEU A 13 -8.28 23.86 -8.07
C LEU A 13 -9.00 23.52 -9.39
N LEU A 14 -10.27 23.90 -9.42
CA LEU A 14 -11.15 24.04 -10.58
C LEU A 14 -10.91 25.39 -11.27
N ALA A 15 -11.07 25.42 -12.59
CA ALA A 15 -11.61 26.54 -13.37
C ALA A 15 -12.14 25.95 -14.69
N GLY A 16 -13.30 26.28 -15.25
CA GLY A 16 -14.32 27.28 -14.95
C GLY A 16 -15.21 27.41 -16.21
N CYS A 17 -16.52 27.52 -16.01
CA CYS A 17 -17.59 27.41 -17.00
C CYS A 17 -17.75 28.60 -17.98
N SER A 18 -18.34 28.31 -19.15
CA SER A 18 -19.38 29.12 -19.85
C SER A 18 -19.80 28.34 -21.12
N GLY A 19 -21.04 28.19 -21.59
CA GLY A 19 -22.36 28.71 -21.25
C GLY A 19 -23.24 28.74 -22.53
N THR A 20 -24.52 28.40 -22.39
CA THR A 20 -25.71 28.67 -23.26
C THR A 20 -26.20 27.64 -24.30
N GLY A 21 -27.48 27.26 -24.17
CA GLY A 21 -28.32 26.64 -25.22
C GLY A 21 -29.57 25.87 -24.76
N ARG A 22 -30.72 26.56 -24.58
CA ARG A 22 -32.17 26.16 -24.61
C ARG A 22 -32.53 24.80 -25.30
N SER A 23 -33.66 24.10 -25.10
CA SER A 23 -34.95 24.21 -24.37
C SER A 23 -35.84 23.02 -24.81
N SER A 24 -36.54 22.33 -23.91
CA SER A 24 -37.99 22.01 -24.02
C SER A 24 -38.48 21.05 -22.93
N SER A 25 -39.62 21.42 -22.34
CA SER A 25 -40.47 20.78 -21.32
C SER A 25 -41.18 19.49 -21.78
N GLN A 26 -41.38 18.50 -20.89
CA GLN A 26 -42.64 18.22 -20.15
C GLN A 26 -42.62 16.88 -19.37
N GLU A 27 -43.26 16.92 -18.20
CA GLU A 27 -44.00 15.85 -17.49
C GLU A 27 -43.27 14.73 -16.71
N SER A 28 -42.98 15.06 -15.45
CA SER A 28 -43.53 14.44 -14.22
C SER A 28 -44.21 13.07 -14.37
N SER A 29 -43.52 12.03 -13.91
CA SER A 29 -44.16 10.96 -13.14
C SER A 29 -43.32 10.65 -11.91
N ALA A 30 -43.90 10.96 -10.75
CA ALA A 30 -43.36 10.60 -9.45
C ALA A 30 -43.43 9.08 -9.30
N SER A 31 -42.29 8.43 -9.06
CA SER A 31 -42.21 7.08 -8.54
C SER A 31 -41.26 7.09 -7.35
N ALA A 32 -41.78 6.49 -6.28
CA ALA A 32 -41.28 6.44 -4.92
C ALA A 32 -39.75 6.36 -4.78
N GLY A 33 -39.25 7.18 -3.85
CA GLY A 33 -37.90 7.11 -3.36
C GLY A 33 -37.56 5.72 -2.84
N SER A 34 -36.45 5.20 -3.34
CA SER A 34 -35.51 4.44 -2.55
C SER A 34 -34.24 5.26 -2.60
N GLN A 35 -34.09 6.18 -1.64
CA GLN A 35 -32.76 6.52 -1.18
C GLN A 35 -32.23 5.20 -0.64
N GLY A 36 -31.45 4.49 -1.45
CA GLY A 36 -30.54 3.51 -0.91
C GLY A 36 -29.66 4.30 0.03
N GLU A 37 -29.96 4.23 1.32
CA GLU A 37 -28.96 4.39 2.35
C GLU A 37 -27.78 3.56 1.87
N ILE A 38 -26.73 4.24 1.41
CA ILE A 38 -25.39 3.71 1.55
C ILE A 38 -25.30 3.54 3.05
N LEU A 39 -25.61 2.33 3.53
CA LEU A 39 -25.27 1.91 4.87
C LEU A 39 -23.76 2.06 4.90
N SER A 40 -23.30 3.22 5.36
CA SER A 40 -21.97 3.40 5.90
C SER A 40 -21.89 2.38 7.03
N ARG A 41 -21.47 1.17 6.67
CA ARG A 41 -21.03 0.18 7.64
C ARG A 41 -19.84 0.87 8.29
N GLU A 42 -20.08 1.51 9.44
CA GLU A 42 -19.01 1.85 10.36
C GLU A 42 -18.41 0.53 10.79
N GLU A 43 -17.46 0.06 9.99
CA GLU A 43 -16.58 -1.02 10.42
C GLU A 43 -15.84 -0.51 11.66
N PRO A 44 -15.73 -1.33 12.71
CA PRO A 44 -14.97 -0.98 13.89
C PRO A 44 -13.51 -0.85 13.45
N ARG A 45 -13.09 0.38 13.12
CA ARG A 45 -11.67 0.70 12.99
C ARG A 45 -11.10 0.45 14.37
N GLU A 46 -10.30 -0.59 14.55
CA GLU A 46 -9.45 -0.70 15.74
C GLU A 46 -8.75 0.66 15.88
N GLU A 47 -9.01 1.38 16.98
CA GLU A 47 -8.29 2.63 17.24
C GLU A 47 -6.82 2.28 17.32
N LEU A 48 -6.01 2.88 16.44
CA LEU A 48 -4.57 2.66 16.44
C LEU A 48 -4.03 2.94 17.85
N PRO A 49 -3.08 2.12 18.35
CA PRO A 49 -2.44 2.38 19.62
C PRO A 49 -1.89 3.82 19.71
N SER A 50 -2.08 4.46 20.85
CA SER A 50 -1.58 5.81 21.08
C SER A 50 -0.06 5.84 21.16
N MET A 51 0.56 6.80 20.48
CA MET A 51 2.00 7.08 20.54
C MET A 51 2.29 8.37 21.32
N ASP A 52 3.40 8.40 22.07
CA ASP A 52 3.94 9.64 22.62
C ASP A 52 4.55 10.54 21.53
N GLU A 53 4.92 11.78 21.89
CA GLU A 53 5.44 12.77 20.93
C GLU A 53 6.70 12.27 20.19
N ARG A 54 7.57 11.52 20.87
CA ARG A 54 8.81 11.02 20.29
C ARG A 54 8.55 9.84 19.35
N GLN A 55 7.65 8.95 19.73
CA GLN A 55 7.19 7.84 18.90
C GLN A 55 6.52 8.35 17.62
N GLN A 56 5.71 9.42 17.72
CA GLN A 56 5.13 10.08 16.55
C GLN A 56 6.20 10.66 15.63
N GLU A 57 7.18 11.39 16.18
CA GLU A 57 8.30 11.93 15.40
C GLU A 57 9.06 10.82 14.66
N TYR A 58 9.31 9.68 15.31
CA TYR A 58 9.96 8.53 14.68
C TYR A 58 9.11 7.87 13.60
N ALA A 59 7.81 7.72 13.82
CA ALA A 59 6.89 7.18 12.82
C ALA A 59 6.82 8.07 11.58
N GLU A 60 6.73 9.38 11.76
CA GLU A 60 6.69 10.36 10.66
C GLU A 60 8.02 10.41 9.91
N LYS A 61 9.13 10.52 10.63
CA LYS A 61 10.45 10.73 10.01
C LYS A 61 10.99 9.45 9.37
N TYR A 62 10.87 8.30 10.03
CA TYR A 62 11.60 7.09 9.64
C TYR A 62 10.71 5.98 9.06
N LEU A 63 9.43 5.86 9.47
CA LEU A 63 8.57 4.76 9.03
C LEU A 63 7.63 5.16 7.89
N SER A 64 7.12 6.39 7.88
CA SER A 64 6.23 6.85 6.80
C SER A 64 6.87 6.77 5.40
N PRO A 65 8.18 7.03 5.21
CA PRO A 65 8.84 6.82 3.92
C PRO A 65 9.12 5.33 3.61
N LEU A 66 9.12 4.45 4.60
CA LEU A 66 9.53 3.05 4.48
C LEU A 66 8.64 2.28 3.48
N ALA A 67 7.33 2.53 3.52
CA ALA A 67 6.32 1.89 2.67
C ALA A 67 6.53 2.11 1.16
N TYR A 68 7.30 3.13 0.78
CA TYR A 68 7.54 3.55 -0.61
C TYR A 68 9.00 3.41 -1.02
N SER A 69 9.80 2.75 -0.19
CA SER A 69 11.26 2.69 -0.36
C SER A 69 11.76 1.35 -0.93
N GLY A 70 10.88 0.38 -1.12
CA GLY A 70 11.27 -1.03 -1.37
C GLY A 70 11.92 -1.73 -0.18
N PHE A 71 12.32 -0.96 0.83
CA PHE A 71 13.05 -1.46 1.97
C PHE A 71 12.15 -2.23 2.94
N PHE A 72 10.87 -1.86 3.05
CA PHE A 72 9.91 -2.56 3.89
C PHE A 72 9.89 -4.06 3.57
N TRP A 73 9.68 -4.39 2.30
CA TRP A 73 9.53 -5.76 1.83
C TRP A 73 10.85 -6.50 1.58
N ARG A 74 12.00 -5.84 1.77
CA ARG A 74 13.32 -6.36 1.37
C ARG A 74 13.67 -7.72 1.97
N GLU A 75 13.20 -8.00 3.18
CA GLU A 75 13.43 -9.28 3.87
C GLU A 75 12.29 -10.29 3.65
N TYR A 76 11.34 -10.01 2.75
CA TYR A 76 10.28 -10.95 2.42
C TYR A 76 10.86 -12.16 1.68
N THR A 77 10.87 -13.31 2.35
CA THR A 77 11.29 -14.60 1.80
C THR A 77 10.11 -15.56 1.60
N GLY A 78 8.88 -15.06 1.73
CA GLY A 78 7.67 -15.88 1.59
C GLY A 78 7.43 -16.33 0.16
N ASP A 79 6.57 -17.34 0.01
CA ASP A 79 6.11 -17.79 -1.30
C ASP A 79 5.21 -16.70 -1.91
N PRO A 80 5.47 -16.21 -3.13
CA PRO A 80 4.61 -15.22 -3.78
C PRO A 80 3.15 -15.69 -3.92
N ALA A 81 2.88 -17.00 -3.88
CA ALA A 81 1.51 -17.53 -3.83
C ALA A 81 0.75 -17.22 -2.53
N GLN A 82 1.44 -16.75 -1.49
CA GLN A 82 0.87 -16.28 -0.23
C GLN A 82 0.65 -14.76 -0.23
N LEU A 83 1.09 -14.03 -1.25
CA LEU A 83 0.76 -12.63 -1.39
C LEU A 83 -0.69 -12.52 -1.88
N GLY A 84 -1.54 -11.91 -1.06
CA GLY A 84 -2.86 -11.35 -1.39
C GLY A 84 -3.34 -11.66 -2.79
N LYS A 85 -4.16 -12.70 -2.89
CA LYS A 85 -4.84 -13.08 -4.11
C LYS A 85 -6.05 -12.18 -4.27
N LYS A 86 -6.12 -11.49 -5.40
CA LYS A 86 -7.36 -10.87 -5.83
C LYS A 86 -8.26 -11.99 -6.35
N LEU A 87 -9.48 -12.07 -5.83
CA LEU A 87 -10.48 -13.01 -6.31
C LEU A 87 -11.52 -12.31 -7.20
N ASP A 88 -12.07 -13.00 -8.20
CA ASP A 88 -13.29 -12.55 -8.90
C ASP A 88 -14.55 -12.82 -8.06
N GLU A 89 -15.71 -12.44 -8.60
CA GLU A 89 -17.03 -12.67 -7.96
C GLU A 89 -17.31 -14.17 -7.72
N GLU A 90 -16.63 -15.05 -8.46
CA GLU A 90 -16.72 -16.50 -8.38
C GLU A 90 -15.67 -17.13 -7.44
N GLY A 91 -14.76 -16.35 -6.85
CA GLY A 91 -13.73 -16.80 -5.93
C GLY A 91 -12.48 -17.39 -6.60
N ASN A 92 -12.29 -17.20 -7.90
CA ASN A 92 -11.08 -17.60 -8.61
C ASN A 92 -10.00 -16.53 -8.47
N VAL A 93 -8.73 -16.95 -8.42
CA VAL A 93 -7.59 -16.03 -8.38
C VAL A 93 -7.48 -15.31 -9.72
N VAL A 94 -7.66 -13.99 -9.70
CA VAL A 94 -7.55 -13.11 -10.88
C VAL A 94 -6.32 -12.19 -10.86
N GLY A 95 -5.47 -12.32 -9.84
CA GLY A 95 -4.18 -11.63 -9.78
C GLY A 95 -3.71 -11.44 -8.35
N SER A 96 -2.71 -10.56 -8.18
CA SER A 96 -2.23 -10.12 -6.88
C SER A 96 -1.91 -8.63 -6.90
N ASP A 97 -2.72 -7.81 -6.22
CA ASP A 97 -2.47 -6.38 -6.07
C ASP A 97 -1.17 -6.14 -5.27
N LEU A 98 -0.82 -7.06 -4.37
CA LEU A 98 0.42 -7.02 -3.60
C LEU A 98 1.66 -7.25 -4.47
N LEU A 99 1.60 -8.14 -5.46
CA LEU A 99 2.78 -8.39 -6.29
C LEU A 99 3.09 -7.20 -7.21
N PHE A 100 2.08 -6.49 -7.72
CA PHE A 100 2.30 -5.23 -8.43
C PHE A 100 2.74 -4.09 -7.49
N MET A 101 2.29 -4.07 -6.23
CA MET A 101 2.83 -3.16 -5.21
C MET A 101 4.33 -3.40 -4.99
N LEU A 102 4.76 -4.66 -4.86
CA LEU A 102 6.19 -5.01 -4.71
C LEU A 102 7.02 -4.66 -5.94
N PHE A 103 6.43 -4.78 -7.13
CA PHE A 103 7.03 -4.32 -8.37
C PHE A 103 7.25 -2.80 -8.33
N GLU A 104 6.23 -2.01 -8.01
CA GLU A 104 6.38 -0.55 -7.88
C GLU A 104 7.38 -0.14 -6.79
N ASP A 105 7.36 -0.84 -5.65
CA ASP A 105 8.24 -0.58 -4.52
C ASP A 105 9.70 -1.00 -4.83
N SER A 106 9.97 -1.72 -5.92
CA SER A 106 11.34 -2.01 -6.37
C SER A 106 12.04 -0.78 -6.98
N PHE A 107 11.33 0.33 -7.14
CA PHE A 107 11.84 1.57 -7.70
C PHE A 107 11.74 2.71 -6.69
N THR A 108 12.70 3.64 -6.75
CA THR A 108 12.54 4.94 -6.09
C THR A 108 11.38 5.72 -6.70
N GLN A 109 10.93 6.79 -6.02
CA GLN A 109 9.85 7.63 -6.55
C GLN A 109 10.17 8.19 -7.94
N GLU A 110 11.40 8.67 -8.15
CA GLU A 110 11.85 9.23 -9.44
C GLU A 110 11.85 8.16 -10.54
N GLU A 111 12.45 7.00 -10.28
CA GLU A 111 12.47 5.87 -11.24
C GLU A 111 11.06 5.39 -11.59
N ARG A 112 10.13 5.39 -10.63
CA ARG A 112 8.73 5.03 -10.88
C ARG A 112 8.00 6.06 -11.74
N GLU A 113 8.24 7.34 -11.53
CA GLU A 113 7.70 8.40 -12.39
C GLU A 113 8.21 8.27 -13.84
N GLU A 114 9.50 7.94 -14.01
CA GLU A 114 10.09 7.64 -15.32
C GLU A 114 9.47 6.38 -15.96
N LEU A 115 9.29 5.31 -15.19
CA LEU A 115 8.64 4.08 -15.63
C LEU A 115 7.22 4.35 -16.17
N TYR A 116 6.43 5.15 -15.46
CA TYR A 116 5.09 5.54 -15.91
C TYR A 116 5.09 6.43 -17.14
N ALA A 117 6.08 7.32 -17.25
CA ALA A 117 6.25 8.13 -18.45
C ALA A 117 6.65 7.26 -19.66
N GLN A 118 7.40 6.18 -19.45
CA GLN A 118 7.83 5.25 -20.48
C GLN A 118 6.68 4.34 -20.96
N TYR A 119 5.79 3.91 -20.05
CA TYR A 119 4.67 3.00 -20.33
C TYR A 119 3.32 3.59 -19.93
N PRO A 120 2.87 4.68 -20.60
CA PRO A 120 1.70 5.45 -20.18
C PRO A 120 0.36 4.73 -20.36
N ASP A 121 0.32 3.64 -21.14
CA ASP A 121 -0.85 2.78 -21.35
C ASP A 121 -0.89 1.58 -20.40
N GLY A 122 0.10 1.47 -19.50
CA GLY A 122 0.22 0.39 -18.55
C GLY A 122 0.54 -0.96 -19.21
N ILE A 123 1.16 -0.96 -20.39
CA ILE A 123 1.63 -2.17 -21.06
C ILE A 123 3.14 -2.24 -20.88
N TYR A 124 3.58 -3.10 -19.96
CA TYR A 124 4.99 -3.27 -19.62
C TYR A 124 5.58 -4.49 -20.33
N PRO A 125 6.79 -4.39 -20.90
CA PRO A 125 7.56 -5.56 -21.32
C PRO A 125 7.77 -6.52 -20.17
N GLN A 126 7.78 -7.82 -20.46
CA GLN A 126 7.97 -8.87 -19.46
C GLN A 126 9.22 -8.64 -18.58
N GLU A 127 10.36 -8.32 -19.19
CA GLU A 127 11.62 -8.09 -18.49
C GLU A 127 11.54 -6.89 -17.53
N ALA A 128 10.82 -5.84 -17.92
CA ALA A 128 10.65 -4.64 -17.10
C ALA A 128 9.94 -4.95 -15.77
N VAL A 129 9.04 -5.94 -15.74
CA VAL A 129 8.31 -6.37 -14.53
C VAL A 129 9.04 -7.47 -13.77
N GLU A 130 9.57 -8.47 -14.48
CA GLU A 130 10.17 -9.65 -13.86
C GLU A 130 11.54 -9.38 -13.25
N GLU A 131 12.41 -8.62 -13.91
CA GLU A 131 13.79 -8.41 -13.45
C GLU A 131 13.87 -7.80 -12.05
N PRO A 132 13.13 -6.71 -11.71
CA PRO A 132 13.16 -6.14 -10.37
C PRO A 132 12.73 -7.14 -9.31
N LEU A 133 11.64 -7.89 -9.57
CA LEU A 133 11.11 -8.87 -8.63
C LEU A 133 12.07 -10.05 -8.42
N ILE A 134 12.70 -10.54 -9.50
CA ILE A 134 13.71 -11.60 -9.44
C ILE A 134 14.93 -11.12 -8.65
N SER A 135 15.43 -9.92 -8.94
CA SER A 135 16.62 -9.34 -8.31
C SER A 135 16.40 -9.08 -6.81
N HIS A 136 15.24 -8.53 -6.45
CA HIS A 136 14.93 -8.17 -5.06
C HIS A 136 14.51 -9.36 -4.20
N PHE A 137 13.68 -10.28 -4.72
CA PHE A 137 13.03 -11.32 -3.92
C PHE A 137 13.52 -12.74 -4.25
N GLY A 138 14.32 -12.92 -5.30
CA GLY A 138 14.87 -14.22 -5.68
C GLY A 138 13.83 -15.20 -6.24
N TRP A 139 12.65 -14.72 -6.62
CA TRP A 139 11.62 -15.55 -7.25
C TRP A 139 12.00 -15.96 -8.66
N THR A 140 11.35 -17.00 -9.17
CA THR A 140 11.46 -17.40 -10.57
C THR A 140 10.44 -16.66 -11.43
N ALA A 141 10.77 -16.45 -12.71
CA ALA A 141 9.82 -15.90 -13.68
C ALA A 141 8.53 -16.73 -13.78
N GLU A 142 8.60 -18.05 -13.59
CA GLU A 142 7.42 -18.92 -13.60
C GLU A 142 6.49 -18.62 -12.42
N GLN A 143 7.02 -18.42 -11.21
CA GLN A 143 6.23 -18.02 -10.04
C GLN A 143 5.54 -16.67 -10.29
N ILE A 144 6.26 -15.68 -10.81
CA ILE A 144 5.73 -14.35 -11.10
C ILE A 144 4.59 -14.42 -12.14
N ARG A 145 4.83 -15.07 -13.28
CA ARG A 145 3.81 -15.25 -14.33
C ARG A 145 2.60 -16.02 -13.84
N SER A 146 2.80 -17.01 -12.97
CA SER A 146 1.70 -17.77 -12.39
C SER A 146 0.82 -16.91 -11.49
N GLN A 147 1.38 -15.95 -10.75
CA GLN A 147 0.59 -15.04 -9.90
C GLN A 147 -0.05 -13.89 -10.69
N LEU A 148 0.55 -13.52 -11.81
CA LEU A 148 0.09 -12.43 -12.68
C LEU A 148 -0.53 -12.92 -13.99
N SER A 149 -1.09 -14.14 -14.03
CA SER A 149 -1.48 -14.79 -15.28
C SER A 149 -2.54 -14.01 -16.07
N GLU A 150 -3.49 -13.35 -15.41
CA GLU A 150 -4.51 -12.53 -16.06
C GLU A 150 -3.97 -11.20 -16.61
N SER A 151 -2.87 -10.70 -16.02
CA SER A 151 -2.19 -9.51 -16.50
C SER A 151 -1.16 -9.84 -17.59
N TYR A 152 -0.69 -11.08 -17.68
CA TYR A 152 0.38 -11.49 -18.58
C TYR A 152 -0.15 -12.00 -19.91
N ASP A 153 0.24 -11.34 -21.02
CA ASP A 153 0.04 -11.84 -22.37
C ASP A 153 1.30 -12.59 -22.83
N PRO A 154 1.26 -13.95 -22.92
CA PRO A 154 2.41 -14.74 -23.34
C PRO A 154 2.73 -14.61 -24.83
N GLN A 155 1.80 -14.16 -25.68
CA GLN A 155 2.06 -13.96 -27.11
C GLN A 155 2.81 -12.66 -27.36
N ALA A 156 2.43 -11.61 -26.63
CA ALA A 156 3.09 -10.31 -26.70
C ALA A 156 4.34 -10.21 -25.81
N GLY A 157 4.45 -11.06 -24.77
CA GLY A 157 5.51 -10.96 -23.77
C GLY A 157 5.39 -9.69 -22.94
N THR A 158 4.17 -9.37 -22.51
CA THR A 158 3.85 -8.11 -21.81
C THR A 158 2.90 -8.32 -20.65
N TYR A 159 3.01 -7.46 -19.64
CA TYR A 159 2.04 -7.33 -18.56
C TYR A 159 1.16 -6.10 -18.77
N ARG A 160 -0.14 -6.23 -18.50
CA ARG A 160 -1.07 -5.10 -18.40
C ARG A 160 -1.29 -4.73 -16.94
N TYR A 161 -0.87 -3.53 -16.57
CA TYR A 161 -1.08 -2.92 -15.27
C TYR A 161 -1.18 -1.40 -15.43
N LEU A 162 -2.30 -0.78 -15.09
CA LEU A 162 -2.48 0.67 -15.28
C LEU A 162 -1.77 1.51 -14.22
N GLY A 163 -0.97 0.88 -13.36
CA GLY A 163 -0.31 1.56 -12.24
C GLY A 163 -1.31 1.95 -11.16
N GLY A 164 -0.75 2.56 -10.12
CA GLY A 164 -1.49 2.93 -8.94
C GLY A 164 -1.32 1.80 -7.93
N ARG A 165 -0.34 1.99 -7.04
CA ARG A 165 -0.13 1.23 -5.83
C ARG A 165 -1.49 0.90 -5.22
N GLY A 166 -1.95 -0.33 -5.46
CA GLY A 166 -3.16 -0.83 -4.84
C GLY A 166 -2.99 -0.78 -3.32
N GLY A 167 -4.08 -0.69 -2.58
CA GLY A 167 -4.05 -0.74 -1.12
C GLY A 167 -4.24 0.59 -0.42
N GLY A 168 -4.95 0.51 0.70
CA GLY A 168 -5.27 1.64 1.54
C GLY A 168 -4.06 2.21 2.28
N PRO A 169 -4.26 3.31 3.02
CA PRO A 169 -3.22 3.87 3.86
C PRO A 169 -2.61 2.82 4.81
N VAL A 170 -1.27 2.81 4.86
CA VAL A 170 -0.49 2.01 5.82
C VAL A 170 -0.15 2.91 7.01
N TYR A 171 -0.41 2.41 8.21
CA TYR A 171 -0.10 3.09 9.45
C TYR A 171 0.97 2.33 10.22
N TYR A 172 1.89 3.09 10.80
CA TYR A 172 2.98 2.57 11.59
C TYR A 172 2.85 3.07 13.02
N VAL A 173 3.03 2.15 13.97
CA VAL A 173 3.01 2.45 15.40
C VAL A 173 4.35 2.06 15.99
N VAL A 174 5.10 3.04 16.50
CA VAL A 174 6.36 2.76 17.19
C VAL A 174 6.06 2.24 18.59
N THR A 175 6.43 0.99 18.87
CA THR A 175 6.20 0.32 20.16
C THR A 175 7.43 0.37 21.06
N GLY A 176 8.62 0.55 20.48
CA GLY A 176 9.89 0.61 21.20
C GLY A 176 10.96 1.38 20.43
N SER A 177 11.95 1.91 21.15
CA SER A 177 13.13 2.47 20.51
C SER A 177 14.38 2.33 21.39
N SER A 178 15.53 2.15 20.76
CA SER A 178 16.83 2.20 21.41
C SER A 178 17.85 2.90 20.51
N ALA A 179 18.81 3.60 21.10
CA ALA A 179 19.84 4.32 20.36
C ALA A 179 21.23 4.02 20.92
N GLN A 180 22.18 3.73 20.04
CA GLN A 180 23.57 3.50 20.36
C GLN A 180 24.46 4.21 19.35
N GLY A 181 25.05 5.34 19.75
CA GLY A 181 25.83 6.18 18.83
C GLY A 181 24.95 6.79 17.76
N ASP A 182 25.28 6.51 16.49
CA ASP A 182 24.54 6.90 15.29
C ASP A 182 23.49 5.86 14.86
N ILE A 183 23.34 4.75 15.60
CA ILE A 183 22.36 3.71 15.29
C ILE A 183 21.10 3.90 16.12
N LEU A 184 19.95 3.98 15.44
CA LEU A 184 18.61 3.97 16.01
C LEU A 184 17.91 2.66 15.61
N THR A 185 17.40 1.92 16.60
CA THR A 185 16.55 0.76 16.39
C THR A 185 15.14 1.09 16.86
N LEU A 186 14.14 0.82 16.01
CA LEU A 186 12.73 1.02 16.28
C LEU A 186 12.02 -0.32 16.24
N ASP A 187 11.31 -0.67 17.31
CA ASP A 187 10.29 -1.71 17.28
C ASP A 187 8.98 -1.06 16.87
N TYR A 188 8.28 -1.64 15.90
CA TYR A 188 7.06 -1.05 15.36
C TYR A 188 6.06 -2.09 14.89
N GLU A 189 4.80 -1.66 14.82
CA GLU A 189 3.68 -2.42 14.29
C GLU A 189 3.16 -1.76 13.01
N VAL A 190 2.68 -2.59 12.09
CA VAL A 190 2.06 -2.16 10.83
C VAL A 190 0.58 -2.47 10.88
N TYR A 191 -0.22 -1.52 10.38
CA TYR A 191 -1.66 -1.64 10.22
C TYR A 191 -2.05 -1.18 8.82
N GLY A 192 -2.74 -2.03 8.07
CA GLY A 192 -3.46 -1.61 6.87
C GLY A 192 -4.86 -1.15 7.23
N LEU A 193 -5.26 0.08 6.89
CA LEU A 193 -6.67 0.49 6.96
C LEU A 193 -7.19 0.67 5.53
N GLY A 194 -8.08 -0.23 5.07
CA GLY A 194 -8.92 0.01 3.90
C GLY A 194 -8.29 -0.26 2.53
N GLY A 195 -7.73 -1.45 2.31
CA GLY A 195 -7.75 -2.08 0.98
C GLY A 195 -8.86 -3.14 1.01
N GLY A 196 -9.58 -3.38 -0.10
CA GLY A 196 -10.72 -4.31 -0.14
C GLY A 196 -10.46 -5.63 0.60
N GLU A 197 -11.53 -6.29 1.07
CA GLU A 197 -11.60 -7.38 2.08
C GLU A 197 -10.39 -8.33 2.24
N ASP A 198 -9.59 -8.53 1.18
CA ASP A 198 -8.36 -9.32 1.20
C ASP A 198 -7.12 -8.59 1.79
N LEU A 199 -6.94 -7.29 1.59
CA LEU A 199 -5.73 -6.54 2.00
C LEU A 199 -5.67 -6.23 3.50
N GLU A 200 -6.83 -6.09 4.13
CA GLU A 200 -6.97 -5.93 5.58
C GLU A 200 -6.30 -7.11 6.30
N ASP A 201 -6.41 -8.31 5.75
CA ASP A 201 -5.87 -9.50 6.39
C ASP A 201 -4.32 -9.58 6.36
N TYR A 202 -3.63 -8.97 5.39
CA TYR A 202 -2.18 -9.17 5.21
C TYR A 202 -1.31 -8.23 6.03
N LEU A 203 -1.76 -7.01 6.29
CA LEU A 203 -0.95 -5.98 6.96
C LEU A 203 -1.44 -5.65 8.36
N LEU A 204 -2.45 -6.35 8.89
CA LEU A 204 -2.88 -6.14 10.27
C LEU A 204 -1.93 -6.84 11.26
N ASN A 205 -1.38 -6.06 12.18
CA ASN A 205 -0.59 -6.52 13.32
C ASN A 205 0.73 -7.21 12.93
N ILE A 206 1.38 -6.74 11.86
CA ILE A 206 2.77 -7.15 11.58
C ILE A 206 3.68 -6.48 12.59
N GLN A 207 4.46 -7.28 13.32
CA GLN A 207 5.52 -6.79 14.19
C GLN A 207 6.84 -6.74 13.41
N ALA A 208 7.57 -5.64 13.56
CA ALA A 208 8.81 -5.43 12.86
C ALA A 208 9.82 -4.62 13.68
N GLN A 209 11.10 -4.76 13.32
CA GLN A 209 12.19 -4.01 13.89
C GLN A 209 13.03 -3.36 12.77
N LEU A 210 13.07 -2.03 12.76
CA LEU A 210 13.85 -1.24 11.81
C LEU A 210 15.15 -0.78 12.46
N THR A 211 16.27 -0.99 11.79
CA THR A 211 17.58 -0.43 12.16
C THR A 211 17.97 0.67 11.18
N ILE A 212 18.31 1.83 11.73
CA ILE A 212 18.57 3.07 10.99
C ILE A 212 19.93 3.61 11.43
N GLN A 213 20.77 4.01 10.47
CA GLN A 213 21.91 4.86 10.75
C GLN A 213 21.50 6.32 10.56
N VAL A 214 21.62 7.13 11.60
CA VAL A 214 21.24 8.55 11.62
C VAL A 214 22.48 9.41 11.41
N ASP A 215 22.45 10.29 10.42
CA ASP A 215 23.51 11.26 10.13
C ASP A 215 22.92 12.69 10.11
N GLY A 216 22.75 13.26 11.30
CA GLY A 216 22.14 14.58 11.47
C GLY A 216 20.67 14.60 11.06
N GLU A 217 20.36 15.31 9.97
CA GLU A 217 19.01 15.35 9.41
C GLU A 217 18.72 14.15 8.49
N ASP A 218 19.75 13.57 7.89
CA ASP A 218 19.68 12.43 6.98
C ASP A 218 19.71 11.08 7.72
N PHE A 219 19.34 10.01 7.00
CA PHE A 219 19.40 8.65 7.52
C PHE A 219 19.51 7.60 6.41
N VAL A 220 20.00 6.42 6.78
CA VAL A 220 20.09 5.24 5.91
C VAL A 220 19.46 4.05 6.61
N TYR A 221 18.54 3.36 5.92
CA TYR A 221 18.00 2.09 6.40
C TYR A 221 19.05 0.98 6.31
N GLN A 222 19.30 0.30 7.42
CA GLN A 222 20.32 -0.76 7.52
C GLN A 222 19.71 -2.16 7.47
N ALA A 223 18.62 -2.39 8.20
CA ALA A 223 17.89 -3.65 8.24
C ALA A 223 16.43 -3.43 8.63
N ASN A 224 15.52 -4.28 8.16
CA ASN A 224 14.11 -4.23 8.53
C ASN A 224 13.58 -5.64 8.71
N HIS A 225 13.60 -6.10 9.95
CA HIS A 225 13.19 -7.45 10.28
C HIS A 225 11.68 -7.51 10.50
N ILE A 226 10.99 -8.21 9.60
CA ILE A 226 9.54 -8.39 9.68
C ILE A 226 9.21 -9.79 10.19
N GLN A 227 8.35 -9.85 11.21
CA GLN A 227 7.77 -11.09 11.71
C GLN A 227 6.52 -11.43 10.89
N TRP A 228 6.68 -12.32 9.92
CA TRP A 228 5.60 -12.74 9.00
C TRP A 228 4.67 -13.80 9.60
N GLU A 229 5.04 -14.43 10.72
CA GLU A 229 4.15 -15.35 11.44
C GLU A 229 3.04 -14.55 12.12
N ARG A 230 1.79 -14.71 11.68
CA ARG A 230 0.63 -14.16 12.40
C ARG A 230 0.66 -14.73 13.83
N PRO A 231 0.56 -13.91 14.89
CA PRO A 231 0.33 -14.44 16.22
C PRO A 231 -0.97 -15.27 16.21
N ASP A 232 -0.93 -16.45 16.84
CA ASP A 232 -2.08 -17.32 16.97
C ASP A 232 -3.24 -16.52 17.58
N PRO A 233 -4.42 -16.40 16.92
CA PRO A 233 -5.53 -15.58 17.40
C PRO A 233 -6.04 -16.02 18.79
N THR A 234 -5.63 -17.19 19.28
CA THR A 234 -5.96 -17.67 20.64
C THR A 234 -5.15 -17.02 21.77
N ALA A 235 -4.17 -16.16 21.49
CA ALA A 235 -3.33 -15.54 22.53
C ALA A 235 -3.87 -14.22 23.12
N ARG A 236 -4.96 -13.64 22.58
CA ARG A 236 -5.56 -12.39 23.13
C ARG A 236 -6.46 -12.62 24.35
N ASP A 237 -6.72 -13.87 24.74
CA ASP A 237 -7.47 -14.23 25.94
C ASP A 237 -6.58 -15.00 26.93
N ASN A 238 -5.71 -14.30 27.67
CA ASN A 238 -5.22 -14.73 28.99
C ASN A 238 -4.74 -13.52 29.82
#